data_AF-A0A7T8HG82-F1
#
_entry.id   AF-A0A7T8HG82-F1
#
_cell.length_a   1.000
_cell.length_b   1.000
_cell.length_c   1.000
_cell.angle_alpha   90.00
_cell.angle_beta   90.00
_cell.angle_gamma   90.00
#
_symmetry.space_group_name_H-M   'P 1'
#
loop_
_entity.id
_entity.type
_entity.pdbx_description
1 polymer ?
#
loop_
_entity_poly.entity_id
_entity_poly.type
_entity_poly.pdbx_seq_one_letter_code
_entity_poly.pdbx_strand_id
1 'polypeptide(L)' 'MNNYVFTQDGAPAHTFKKVQEFCKGNMASFWPVDFWPSSSPDVNPLDFAVWGFLEGKTNKTSHTSVEA' A
#
# COMPACT_ATOMS: atom_id res chain seq x y z
N MET A 1 -3.43 21.08 3.82
CA MET A 1 -2.69 19.87 3.35
C MET A 1 -2.88 18.65 4.26
N ASN A 2 -3.79 18.66 5.25
CA ASN A 2 -3.92 17.57 6.23
C ASN A 2 -5.25 16.77 6.08
N ASN A 3 -5.83 16.72 4.88
CA ASN A 3 -7.08 16.01 4.64
C ASN A 3 -6.81 14.71 3.85
N TYR A 4 -6.07 13.79 4.46
CA TYR A 4 -5.89 12.45 3.92
C TYR A 4 -5.82 11.43 5.05
N VAL A 5 -6.13 10.19 4.71
CA VAL A 5 -5.89 9.02 5.55
C VAL A 5 -4.82 8.18 4.88
N PHE A 6 -3.74 7.89 5.60
CA PHE A 6 -2.71 6.97 5.14
C PHE A 6 -3.17 5.53 5.33
N THR A 7 -3.00 4.70 4.30
CA THR A 7 -3.47 3.32 4.27
C THR A 7 -2.37 2.42 3.72
N GLN A 8 -2.20 1.23 4.30
CA GLN A 8 -1.28 0.18 3.82
C GLN A 8 -1.92 -1.19 4.04
N ASP A 9 -1.41 -2.20 3.33
CA ASP A 9 -1.81 -3.60 3.50
C ASP A 9 -1.25 -4.22 4.79
N GLY A 10 -1.70 -5.43 5.11
CA GLY A 10 -1.33 -6.17 6.32
C GLY A 10 0.04 -6.86 6.30
N ALA A 11 1.00 -6.43 5.47
CA ALA A 11 2.33 -7.05 5.41
C ALA A 11 3.06 -6.95 6.77
N PRO A 12 3.90 -7.94 7.15
CA PRO A 12 4.55 -7.97 8.47
C PRO A 12 5.33 -6.71 8.85
N ALA A 13 5.94 -6.04 7.87
CA ALA A 13 6.64 -4.78 8.10
C ALA A 13 5.68 -3.66 8.52
N HIS A 14 4.48 -3.60 7.94
CA HIS A 14 3.45 -2.60 8.23
C HIS A 14 2.76 -2.88 9.56
N THR A 15 2.58 -4.14 9.93
CA THR A 15 1.91 -4.53 11.20
C THR A 15 2.81 -4.40 12.43
N PHE A 16 4.11 -4.18 12.23
CA PHE A 16 5.05 -4.04 13.34
C PHE A 16 4.74 -2.81 14.20
N LYS A 17 4.74 -3.00 15.53
CA LYS A 17 4.34 -1.97 16.50
C LYS A 17 5.04 -0.62 16.30
N LYS A 18 6.36 -0.64 16.05
CA LYS A 18 7.14 0.59 15.83
C LYS A 18 6.69 1.36 14.58
N VAL A 19 6.25 0.65 13.53
CA VAL A 19 5.74 1.26 12.31
C VAL A 19 4.35 1.86 12.54
N GLN A 20 3.47 1.13 13.24
CA GLN A 20 2.15 1.64 13.62
C GLN A 20 2.26 2.92 14.49
N GLU A 21 3.15 2.94 15.47
CA GLU A 21 3.44 4.12 16.31
C GLU A 21 4.00 5.29 15.49
N PHE A 22 4.91 5.00 14.56
CA PHE A 22 5.44 6.00 13.64
C PHE A 22 4.32 6.62 12.79
N CYS A 23 3.47 5.81 12.14
CA CYS A 23 2.37 6.31 11.31
C CYS A 23 1.38 7.14 12.13
N LYS A 24 1.03 6.70 13.34
CA LYS A 24 0.13 7.45 14.24
C LYS A 24 0.68 8.83 14.63
N GLY A 25 2.00 8.96 14.80
CA GLY A 25 2.64 10.22 15.18
C GLY A 25 2.98 11.17 14.02
N ASN A 26 3.04 10.66 12.78
CA ASN A 26 3.62 11.40 11.65
C ASN A 26 2.64 11.61 10.48
N MET A 27 1.52 10.89 10.41
CA MET A 27 0.52 11.05 9.35
C MET A 27 -0.64 11.92 9.80
N ALA A 28 -1.29 12.62 8.85
CA ALA A 28 -2.48 13.43 9.16
C ALA A 28 -3.65 12.58 9.72
N SER A 29 -3.84 11.39 9.16
CA SER A 29 -4.66 10.31 9.68
C SER A 29 -4.09 8.98 9.18
N PHE A 30 -4.40 7.88 9.85
CA PHE A 30 -3.84 6.55 9.56
C PHE A 30 -4.87 5.46 9.87
N TRP A 31 -4.99 4.48 8.98
CA TRP A 31 -5.74 3.25 9.25
C TRP A 31 -4.82 2.20 9.89
N PRO A 32 -5.06 1.84 11.17
CA PRO A 32 -4.27 0.84 11.87
C PRO A 32 -4.51 -0.57 11.29
N VAL A 33 -3.62 -1.50 11.66
CA VAL A 33 -3.63 -2.88 11.16
C VAL A 33 -4.98 -3.61 11.32
N ASP A 34 -5.75 -3.30 12.36
CA ASP A 34 -7.04 -3.91 12.68
C ASP A 34 -8.21 -3.32 11.88
N PHE A 35 -7.96 -2.32 11.03
CA PHE A 35 -8.99 -1.73 10.18
C PHE A 35 -9.34 -2.61 8.96
N TRP A 36 -8.36 -3.35 8.43
CA TRP A 36 -8.53 -4.11 7.19
C TRP A 36 -8.82 -5.59 7.45
N PRO A 37 -9.74 -6.20 6.67
CA PRO A 37 -9.86 -7.66 6.65
C PRO A 37 -8.59 -8.28 6.06
N SER A 38 -8.17 -9.39 6.66
CA SER A 38 -7.03 -10.17 6.15
C SER A 38 -7.32 -10.74 4.77
N SER A 39 -6.33 -10.74 3.89
CA SER A 39 -6.40 -11.36 2.55
C SER A 39 -7.45 -10.75 1.62
N SER A 40 -7.67 -9.44 1.70
CA SER A 40 -8.64 -8.71 0.87
C SER A 40 -7.94 -7.71 -0.06
N PRO A 41 -7.29 -8.16 -1.16
CA PRO A 41 -6.69 -7.26 -2.14
C PRO A 41 -7.75 -6.43 -2.90
N ASP A 42 -8.99 -6.91 -2.94
CA ASP A 42 -10.14 -6.24 -3.56
C ASP A 42 -10.51 -4.92 -2.87
N VAL A 43 -10.20 -4.76 -1.58
CA VAL A 43 -10.48 -3.52 -0.83
C VAL A 43 -9.30 -2.54 -0.82
N ASN A 44 -8.09 -2.98 -1.17
CA ASN A 44 -6.93 -2.10 -1.29
C ASN A 44 -6.93 -1.43 -2.68
N PRO A 45 -7.06 -0.09 -2.79
CA PRO A 45 -7.10 0.59 -4.09
C PRO A 45 -5.85 0.34 -4.96
N LEU A 46 -4.68 0.15 -4.34
CA LEU A 46 -3.46 -0.16 -5.07
C LEU A 46 -3.52 -1.55 -5.71
N ASP A 47 -3.93 -2.56 -4.94
CA ASP A 47 -4.02 -3.95 -5.41
C ASP A 47 -5.18 -4.16 -6.38
N PHE A 48 -6.34 -3.58 -6.10
CA PHE A 48 -7.52 -3.73 -6.95
C PHE A 48 -7.39 -3.05 -8.32
N ALA A 49 -6.84 -1.83 -8.36
CA ALA A 49 -6.88 -1.01 -9.58
C ALA A 49 -5.50 -0.65 -10.14
N VAL A 50 -4.61 -0.11 -9.30
CA VAL A 50 -3.37 0.52 -9.78
C VAL A 50 -2.38 -0.52 -10.29
N TRP A 51 -2.14 -1.60 -9.55
CA TRP A 51 -1.16 -2.61 -9.94
C TRP A 51 -1.56 -3.35 -11.22
N GLY A 52 -2.83 -3.72 -11.39
CA GLY A 52 -3.30 -4.35 -12.62
C GLY A 52 -3.17 -3.44 -13.85
N PHE A 53 -3.45 -2.15 -13.69
CA PHE A 53 -3.24 -1.18 -14.77
C PHE A 53 -1.76 -1.04 -15.14
N LEU A 54 -0.89 -0.91 -14.13
CA LEU A 54 0.55 -0.78 -14.35
C LEU A 54 1.12 -2.03 -15.00
N GLU A 55 0.78 -3.21 -14.52
CA GLU A 55 1.23 -4.50 -15.07
C GLU A 55 0.92 -4.60 -16.57
N GLY A 56 -0.31 -4.28 -16.98
CA GLY A 56 -0.71 -4.28 -18.39
C GLY A 56 0.02 -3.25 -19.26
N LYS A 57 0.63 -2.23 -18.66
CA LYS A 57 1.44 -1.22 -19.37
C LYS A 57 2.92 -1.59 -19.39
N THR A 58 3.47 -2.06 -18.28
CA THR A 58 4.90 -2.32 -18.10
C THR A 58 5.31 -3.67 -18.68
N ASN A 59 4.46 -4.69 -18.62
CA ASN A 59 4.86 -6.06 -18.98
C ASN A 59 4.62 -6.37 -20.48
N LYS A 60 4.45 -5.34 -21.31
CA LYS A 60 4.27 -5.50 -22.77
C LYS A 60 5.53 -5.99 -23.48
N THR A 61 6.69 -5.79 -22.88
CA THR A 61 8.01 -6.18 -23.39
C THR A 61 8.89 -6.64 -22.23
N SER A 62 9.90 -7.46 -22.52
CA SER A 62 10.92 -7.83 -21.53
C SER A 62 11.83 -6.65 -21.20
N HIS A 63 12.24 -6.55 -19.95
CA HIS A 63 13.18 -5.54 -19.45
C HIS A 63 14.52 -6.20 -19.13
N THR A 64 15.62 -5.59 -19.57
CA THR A 64 16.98 -6.12 -19.40
C THR A 64 17.72 -5.53 -18.20
N SER A 65 17.18 -4.46 -17.62
CA SER A 65 17.74 -3.80 -16.46
C SER A 65 16.64 -3.19 -15.59
N VAL A 66 17.01 -2.67 -14.43
CA VAL A 66 16.08 -2.08 -13.46
C VAL A 66 15.90 -0.57 -13.68
N GLU A 67 16.77 0.03 -14.48
CA GLU A 67 16.69 1.42 -14.90
C GLU A 67 15.55 1.63 -15.90
N ALA A 68 14.94 2.82 -15.85
CA ALA A 68 13.85 3.24 -16.72
C ALA A 68 14.33 3.79 -18.07
#